data_AF-A0A959IVI0-F1
#
_entry.id   AF-A0A959IVI0-F1
#
_cell.length_a   1.000
_cell.length_b   1.000
_cell.length_c   1.000
_cell.angle_alpha   90.00
_cell.angle_beta   90.00
_cell.angle_gamma   90.00
#
_symmetry.space_group_name_H-M   'P 1'
#
loop_
_entity.id
_entity.type
_entity.pdbx_description
1 polymer ?
#
loop_
_entity_poly.entity_id
_entity_poly.type
_entity_poly.pdbx_seq_one_letter_code
_entity_poly.pdbx_strand_id
1 'polypeptide(L)'
;MKKLFVPFIAMLFLLQGCIGDDIIFDSIKADLRFNNPIDTLAIGESYQLEVTFLNELGQATSTELSWASSAPTVIEVDETGRITGLSEGSAVISS
;
A
#
# COMPACT_ATOMS: atom_id res chain seq x y z
N MET A 1 -53.87 -25.67 -30.92
CA MET A 1 -53.93 -25.69 -29.44
C MET A 1 -52.77 -26.54 -28.91
N LYS A 2 -51.57 -25.97 -28.81
CA LYS A 2 -50.43 -26.64 -28.18
C LYS A 2 -50.47 -26.27 -26.69
N LYS A 3 -50.84 -27.21 -25.83
CA LYS A 3 -50.77 -27.03 -24.37
C LYS A 3 -49.30 -26.94 -24.01
N LEU A 4 -48.77 -25.72 -23.97
CA LEU A 4 -47.43 -25.42 -23.51
C LEU A 4 -47.35 -25.91 -22.06
N PHE A 5 -46.44 -26.84 -21.80
CA PHE A 5 -46.27 -27.49 -20.51
C PHE A 5 -45.57 -26.51 -19.55
N VAL A 6 -46.33 -25.55 -19.02
CA VAL A 6 -45.88 -24.43 -18.19
C VAL A 6 -45.26 -24.81 -16.83
N PRO A 7 -45.55 -25.95 -16.15
CA PRO A 7 -45.09 -26.09 -14.77
C PRO A 7 -43.59 -26.42 -14.63
N PHE A 8 -42.94 -26.90 -15.70
CA PHE A 8 -41.52 -27.26 -15.64
C PHE A 8 -40.59 -26.05 -15.86
N ILE A 9 -41.03 -25.05 -16.64
CA ILE A 9 -40.28 -23.81 -16.89
C ILE A 9 -40.34 -22.88 -15.65
N ALA A 10 -41.47 -22.87 -14.93
CA ALA A 10 -41.61 -22.09 -13.70
C ALA A 10 -40.67 -22.57 -12.56
N MET A 11 -40.37 -23.87 -12.51
CA MET A 11 -39.44 -24.43 -11.53
C MET A 11 -37.97 -24.15 -11.88
N LEU A 12 -37.66 -23.99 -13.18
CA LEU A 12 -36.32 -23.66 -13.67
C LEU A 12 -35.95 -22.18 -13.45
N PHE A 13 -36.94 -21.29 -13.35
CA PHE A 13 -36.75 -19.85 -13.06
C PHE A 13 -36.46 -19.56 -11.58
N LEU A 14 -36.83 -20.46 -10.66
CA LEU A 14 -36.52 -20.32 -9.22
C LEU A 14 -35.05 -20.62 -8.91
N LEU A 15 -34.32 -21.26 -9.82
CA LEU A 15 -32.87 -21.49 -9.72
C LEU A 15 -32.04 -20.32 -10.26
N GLN A 16 -32.69 -19.30 -10.82
CA GLN A 16 -32.05 -18.03 -11.23
C GLN A 16 -32.14 -16.96 -10.14
N GLY A 17 -32.58 -17.32 -8.93
CA GLY A 17 -32.47 -16.45 -7.76
C GLY A 17 -31.00 -16.06 -7.62
N CYS A 18 -30.73 -14.78 -7.86
CA CYS A 18 -29.41 -14.21 -8.03
C CYS A 18 -28.39 -14.84 -7.08
N ILE A 19 -27.41 -15.55 -7.63
CA ILE A 19 -26.06 -15.51 -7.05
C ILE A 19 -25.59 -14.08 -7.31
N GLY A 20 -26.08 -13.15 -6.48
CA GLY A 20 -25.34 -11.94 -6.20
C GLY A 20 -24.14 -12.43 -5.42
N ASP A 21 -23.13 -12.91 -6.14
CA ASP A 21 -21.83 -13.12 -5.56
C ASP A 21 -21.44 -11.74 -5.02
N ASP A 22 -21.60 -11.56 -3.72
CA ASP A 22 -20.95 -10.49 -2.98
C ASP A 22 -19.45 -10.76 -3.07
N ILE A 23 -18.86 -10.51 -4.25
CA ILE A 23 -17.42 -10.41 -4.43
C ILE A 23 -17.04 -9.07 -3.81
N ILE A 24 -17.08 -9.00 -2.47
CA ILE A 24 -16.43 -7.93 -1.76
C ILE A 24 -14.94 -8.21 -1.92
N PHE A 25 -14.33 -7.51 -2.89
CA PHE A 25 -12.89 -7.34 -2.92
C PHE A 25 -12.52 -6.60 -1.64
N ASP A 26 -12.15 -7.37 -0.61
CA ASP A 26 -11.58 -6.86 0.64
C ASP A 26 -10.17 -6.34 0.35
N SER A 27 -10.12 -5.25 -0.41
CA SER A 27 -8.89 -4.50 -0.65
C SER A 27 -8.55 -3.76 0.63
N ILE A 28 -7.43 -4.12 1.24
CA ILE A 28 -6.87 -3.33 2.33
C ILE A 28 -6.20 -2.08 1.75
N LYS A 29 -6.06 -1.03 2.57
CA LYS A 29 -5.26 0.13 2.16
C LYS A 29 -3.80 -0.30 2.00
N ALA A 30 -3.16 0.14 0.91
CA ALA A 30 -1.72 0.01 0.77
C ALA A 30 -0.98 0.63 1.96
N ASP A 31 0.11 0.00 2.38
CA ASP A 31 0.83 0.33 3.61
C ASP A 31 2.34 0.43 3.33
N LEU A 32 2.99 1.43 3.92
CA LEU A 32 4.44 1.64 3.82
C LEU A 32 5.04 1.59 5.21
N ARG A 33 5.95 0.63 5.43
CA ARG A 33 6.55 0.38 6.73
C ARG A 33 8.03 0.69 6.70
N PHE A 34 8.50 1.45 7.69
CA PHE A 34 9.92 1.62 7.96
C PHE A 34 10.39 0.48 8.85
N ASN A 35 11.36 -0.30 8.36
CA ASN A 35 11.87 -1.49 9.04
C ASN A 35 13.00 -1.16 10.03
N ASN A 36 13.63 -0.01 9.86
CA ASN A 36 14.78 0.43 10.64
C ASN A 36 14.67 1.93 11.02
N PRO A 37 13.66 2.31 11.81
CA PRO A 37 13.52 3.69 12.24
C PRO A 37 14.73 4.12 13.08
N ILE A 38 15.12 5.37 12.94
CA ILE A 38 16.17 6.00 13.75
C ILE A 38 15.68 7.34 14.29
N ASP A 39 16.09 7.67 15.51
CA ASP A 39 15.75 8.95 16.15
C ASP A 39 16.89 9.97 16.05
N THR A 40 18.13 9.50 15.94
CA THR A 40 19.35 10.34 15.95
C THR A 40 20.37 9.85 14.95
N LEU A 41 21.01 10.80 14.25
CA LEU A 41 22.11 10.54 13.33
C LEU A 41 23.22 11.56 13.61
N ALA A 42 24.47 11.11 13.68
CA ALA A 42 25.60 12.01 13.90
C ALA A 42 25.92 12.81 12.63
N ILE A 43 26.48 14.00 12.81
CA ILE A 43 26.91 14.85 11.70
C ILE A 43 28.03 14.14 10.93
N GLY A 44 27.89 14.06 9.60
CA GLY A 44 28.80 13.39 8.68
C GLY A 44 28.50 11.90 8.45
N GLU A 45 27.64 11.28 9.26
CA GLU A 45 27.24 9.89 9.08
C GLU A 45 26.09 9.77 8.07
N SER A 46 26.08 8.65 7.34
CA SER A 46 24.99 8.28 6.44
C SER A 46 24.27 7.03 6.96
N TYR A 47 22.98 6.95 6.68
CA TYR A 47 22.13 5.82 7.07
C TYR A 47 21.18 5.46 5.94
N GLN A 48 21.01 4.17 5.65
CA GLN A 48 20.08 3.70 4.63
C GLN A 48 18.74 3.38 5.28
N LEU A 49 17.67 4.02 4.83
CA LEU A 49 16.31 3.65 5.25
C LEU A 49 15.88 2.38 4.51
N GLU A 50 15.31 1.44 5.26
CA GLU A 50 14.75 0.20 4.77
C GLU A 50 13.23 0.27 4.91
N VAL A 51 12.53 0.06 3.79
CA VAL A 51 11.08 0.14 3.72
C VAL A 51 10.48 -1.10 3.10
N THR A 52 9.27 -1.45 3.54
CA THR A 52 8.45 -2.48 2.93
C THR A 52 7.11 -1.89 2.54
N PHE A 53 6.80 -2.00 1.25
CA PHE A 53 5.51 -1.60 0.71
C PHE A 53 4.61 -2.84 0.56
N LEU A 54 3.41 -2.76 1.13
CA LEU A 54 2.36 -3.75 0.99
C LEU A 54 1.27 -3.18 0.09
N ASN A 55 0.91 -3.91 -0.96
CA ASN A 55 -0.18 -3.53 -1.85
C ASN A 55 -1.57 -3.74 -1.19
N GLU A 56 -2.63 -3.47 -1.93
CA GLU A 56 -4.02 -3.61 -1.45
C GLU A 56 -4.45 -5.05 -1.15
N LEU A 57 -3.61 -6.04 -1.49
CA LEU A 57 -3.78 -7.45 -1.16
C LEU A 57 -2.90 -7.89 0.02
N GLY A 58 -2.18 -6.95 0.65
CA GLY A 58 -1.24 -7.22 1.73
C GLY A 58 0.05 -7.92 1.30
N GLN A 59 0.36 -7.93 0.00
CA GLN A 59 1.55 -8.56 -0.54
C GLN A 59 2.69 -7.55 -0.63
N ALA A 60 3.89 -7.97 -0.20
CA ALA A 60 5.10 -7.18 -0.36
C ALA A 60 5.46 -7.04 -1.84
N THR A 61 5.58 -5.81 -2.31
CA THR A 61 5.99 -5.49 -3.69
C THR A 61 6.89 -4.27 -3.70
N SER A 62 7.61 -4.06 -4.79
CA SER A 62 8.37 -2.84 -5.02
C SER A 62 7.46 -1.69 -5.43
N THR A 63 7.76 -0.48 -4.96
CA THR A 63 7.18 0.78 -5.43
C THR A 63 8.30 1.80 -5.59
N GLU A 64 8.13 2.73 -6.52
CA GLU A 64 8.95 3.95 -6.55
C GLU A 64 8.51 4.87 -5.41
N LEU A 65 9.47 5.48 -4.72
CA LEU A 65 9.25 6.39 -3.59
C LEU A 65 9.92 7.73 -3.89
N SER A 66 9.32 8.82 -3.40
CA SER A 66 9.88 10.16 -3.55
C SER A 66 10.24 10.72 -2.20
N TRP A 67 11.53 10.75 -1.89
CA TRP A 67 12.03 11.17 -0.60
C TRP A 67 12.10 12.68 -0.45
N ALA A 68 11.78 13.18 0.74
CA ALA A 68 11.93 14.58 1.10
C ALA A 68 12.36 14.73 2.57
N SER A 69 13.14 15.78 2.84
CA SER A 69 13.50 16.23 4.18
C SER A 69 12.82 17.56 4.48
N SER A 70 12.24 17.69 5.67
CA SER A 70 11.67 18.95 6.15
C SER A 70 12.73 20.04 6.40
N ALA A 71 14.01 19.65 6.55
CA ALA A 71 15.13 20.56 6.76
C ALA A 71 16.38 20.04 6.01
N PRO A 72 16.47 20.23 4.68
CA PRO A 72 17.54 19.67 3.84
C PRO A 72 18.96 20.12 4.21
N THR A 73 19.12 21.22 4.97
CA THR A 73 20.43 21.69 5.46
C THR A 73 20.87 21.01 6.77
N VAL A 74 19.97 20.28 7.43
CA VAL A 74 20.21 19.54 8.67
C VAL A 74 20.41 18.06 8.37
N ILE A 75 19.47 17.47 7.62
CA ILE A 75 19.56 16.10 7.10
C ILE A 75 19.15 16.13 5.63
N GLU A 76 20.01 15.65 4.74
CA GLU A 76 19.64 15.38 3.35
C GLU A 76 19.14 13.94 3.20
N VAL A 77 18.35 13.69 2.17
CA VAL A 77 17.95 12.34 1.73
C VAL A 77 18.10 12.27 0.22
N ASP A 78 18.72 11.20 -0.28
CA ASP A 78 18.86 10.97 -1.73
C ASP A 78 17.68 10.18 -2.32
N GLU A 79 17.66 10.02 -3.64
CA GLU A 79 16.60 9.30 -4.37
C GLU A 79 16.44 7.83 -3.93
N THR A 80 17.48 7.25 -3.32
CA THR A 80 17.50 5.86 -2.84
C THR A 80 17.09 5.73 -1.37
N GLY A 81 16.76 6.84 -0.70
CA GLY A 81 16.41 6.85 0.71
C GLY A 81 17.62 6.76 1.64
N ARG A 82 18.83 7.08 1.15
CA ARG A 82 20.01 7.25 2.02
C ARG A 82 19.99 8.65 2.61
N ILE A 83 19.97 8.74 3.93
CA ILE A 83 20.03 10.01 4.66
C ILE A 83 21.45 10.32 5.13
N THR A 84 21.82 11.59 5.17
CA THR A 84 23.12 12.05 5.69
C THR A 84 22.93 13.22 6.65
N GLY A 85 23.55 13.14 7.83
CA GLY A 85 23.54 14.24 8.80
C GLY A 85 24.50 15.36 8.37
N LEU A 86 23.99 16.57 8.17
CA LEU A 86 24.79 17.71 7.68
C LEU A 86 25.12 18.72 8.78
N SER A 87 24.18 18.98 9.68
CA SER A 87 24.36 19.94 10.78
C SER A 87 23.48 19.60 11.98
N GLU A 88 23.70 20.28 13.11
CA GLU A 88 22.88 20.11 14.31
C GLU A 88 21.44 20.62 14.08
N GLY A 89 20.46 19.83 14.50
CA GLY A 89 19.05 20.19 14.40
C GLY A 89 18.12 18.98 14.42
N SER A 90 16.89 19.17 13.94
CA SER A 90 15.89 18.12 13.77
C SER A 90 15.25 18.24 12.39
N ALA A 91 14.99 17.10 11.76
CA ALA A 91 14.30 17.00 10.48
C ALA A 91 13.35 15.80 10.49
N VAL A 92 12.26 15.91 9.73
CA VAL A 92 11.36 14.79 9.44
C VAL A 92 11.63 14.35 8.00
N ILE A 93 11.79 13.04 7.81
CA ILE A 93 11.96 12.42 6.50
C ILE A 93 10.63 11.79 6.08
N SER A 94 10.21 12.04 4.84
CA SER A 94 9.00 11.51 4.23
C SER A 94 9.28 10.90 2.85
N SER A 95 8.43 9.97 2.41
CA SER A 95 8.50 9.24 1.13
C SER A 95 7.16 9.20 0.40
#